data_AF-A0A6L5Q7F9-F1
#
_entry.id   AF-A0A6L5Q7F9-F1
#
_cell.length_a   1.000
_cell.length_b   1.000
_cell.length_c   1.000
_cell.angle_alpha   90.00
_cell.angle_beta   90.00
_cell.angle_gamma   90.00
#
_symmetry.space_group_name_H-M   'P 1'
#
loop_
_entity.id
_entity.type
_entity.pdbx_description
1 polymer ?
#
loop_
_entity_poly.entity_id
_entity_poly.type
_entity_poly.pdbx_seq_one_letter_code
_entity_poly.pdbx_strand_id
1 'polypeptide(L)'
;MTIICIEKATILDAEKLTEIMTRTFDEEAKRWLCGQGDVIDYNIQPPGYSSVEMMKYSIEELDCYKVIMDGKIIGGIIVTISGKSYGRIDCIFVEPVYQGKGIGSHVIKLIEEEYLSIRIWDLETSSRQINNHHFYEKMGYEIIFRSEDEYCYVKRITVESAKENLIKNNDMKNSQYENCNLANTEYYQVNLKNSSFVGSNIMHMNMSNCNVSQSKFRNINLKSSLYADLNLSGSKFSFVTLGGVHFKDTSLGEDKHPISFNRCDLEGSTISNSNLENMEIENCDITGMKINGIPIENLLELYNKVKS
;
A
#
# COMPACT_ATOMS: atom_id res chain seq x y z
N MET A 1 12.80 -17.78 30.29
CA MET A 1 11.90 -16.93 29.49
C MET A 1 12.19 -17.24 28.05
N THR A 2 11.21 -17.70 27.29
CA THR A 2 11.36 -17.88 25.84
C THR A 2 11.50 -16.50 25.22
N ILE A 3 12.61 -16.25 24.52
CA ILE A 3 12.89 -14.96 23.90
C ILE A 3 12.30 -15.01 22.49
N ILE A 4 11.45 -14.04 22.18
CA ILE A 4 10.89 -13.83 20.85
C ILE A 4 11.44 -12.50 20.34
N CYS A 5 11.97 -12.48 19.12
CA CYS A 5 12.41 -11.27 18.45
C CYS A 5 11.98 -11.26 16.98
N ILE A 6 12.07 -10.09 16.36
CA ILE A 6 11.90 -9.89 14.93
C ILE A 6 13.23 -9.43 14.32
N GLU A 7 13.50 -9.86 13.11
CA GLU A 7 14.64 -9.39 12.31
C GLU A 7 14.16 -9.16 10.87
N LYS A 8 14.73 -8.19 10.16
CA LYS A 8 14.43 -8.04 8.72
C LYS A 8 14.78 -9.34 7.99
N ALA A 9 13.85 -9.81 7.18
CA ALA A 9 14.05 -10.96 6.33
C ALA A 9 15.01 -10.62 5.19
N THR A 10 15.76 -11.62 4.74
CA THR A 10 16.63 -11.53 3.57
C THR A 10 16.19 -12.55 2.53
N ILE A 11 16.66 -12.43 1.29
CA ILE A 11 16.34 -13.37 0.21
C ILE A 11 16.67 -14.82 0.60
N LEU A 12 17.65 -15.04 1.48
CA LEU A 12 18.02 -16.35 1.99
C LEU A 12 16.94 -16.97 2.91
N ASP A 13 16.07 -16.15 3.49
CA ASP A 13 14.98 -16.60 4.36
C ASP A 13 13.70 -16.96 3.56
N ALA A 14 13.64 -16.59 2.27
CA ALA A 14 12.41 -16.66 1.47
C ALA A 14 11.80 -18.07 1.42
N GLU A 15 12.59 -19.11 1.13
CA GLU A 15 12.09 -20.49 1.08
C GLU A 15 11.49 -20.92 2.42
N LYS A 16 12.16 -20.59 3.53
CA LYS A 16 11.72 -21.00 4.86
C LYS A 16 10.45 -20.27 5.28
N LEU A 17 10.36 -18.97 4.99
CA LEU A 17 9.18 -18.17 5.28
C LEU A 17 7.99 -18.63 4.43
N THR A 18 8.17 -18.90 3.14
CA THR A 18 7.11 -19.47 2.29
C THR A 18 6.63 -20.82 2.82
N GLU A 19 7.53 -21.69 3.26
CA GLU A 19 7.18 -23.01 3.82
C GLU A 19 6.25 -22.88 5.04
N ILE A 20 6.60 -21.96 5.96
CA ILE A 20 5.81 -21.69 7.16
C ILE A 20 4.47 -21.01 6.80
N MET A 21 4.51 -19.99 5.95
CA MET A 21 3.34 -19.26 5.47
C MET A 21 2.34 -20.21 4.82
N THR A 22 2.82 -21.11 3.94
CA THR A 22 2.00 -22.13 3.28
C THR A 22 1.26 -22.99 4.29
N ARG A 23 1.97 -23.56 5.27
CA ARG A 23 1.35 -24.39 6.32
C ARG A 23 0.33 -23.62 7.14
N THR A 24 0.65 -22.39 7.53
CA THR A 24 -0.23 -21.55 8.33
C THR A 24 -1.55 -21.28 7.60
N PHE A 25 -1.50 -20.84 6.34
CA PHE A 25 -2.71 -20.53 5.57
C PHE A 25 -3.46 -21.80 5.12
N ASP A 26 -2.78 -22.90 4.83
CA ASP A 26 -3.42 -24.20 4.59
C ASP A 26 -4.24 -24.68 5.80
N GLU A 27 -3.71 -24.49 7.01
CA GLU A 27 -4.41 -24.85 8.25
C GLU A 27 -5.61 -23.94 8.53
N GLU A 28 -5.45 -22.63 8.32
CA GLU A 28 -6.56 -21.68 8.42
C GLU A 28 -7.66 -21.96 7.39
N ALA A 29 -7.31 -22.28 6.14
CA ALA A 29 -8.26 -22.67 5.11
C ALA A 29 -9.02 -23.95 5.51
N LYS A 30 -8.33 -24.97 6.01
CA LYS A 30 -8.97 -26.19 6.55
C LYS A 30 -9.90 -25.88 7.71
N ARG A 31 -9.54 -24.93 8.57
CA ARG A 31 -10.33 -24.58 9.75
C ARG A 31 -11.61 -23.83 9.41
N TRP A 32 -11.53 -22.88 8.47
CA TRP A 32 -12.59 -21.90 8.26
C TRP A 32 -13.38 -22.08 6.95
N LEU A 33 -12.82 -22.78 5.97
CA LEU A 33 -13.45 -23.01 4.65
C LEU A 33 -13.89 -24.48 4.44
N CYS A 34 -13.63 -25.38 5.38
CA CYS A 34 -14.03 -26.79 5.25
C CYS A 34 -15.54 -26.93 5.10
N GLY A 35 -15.98 -27.67 4.07
CA GLY A 35 -17.39 -27.90 3.76
C GLY A 35 -18.06 -26.75 3.00
N GLN A 36 -17.34 -25.69 2.66
CA GLN A 36 -17.83 -24.52 1.91
C GLN A 36 -17.25 -24.52 0.49
N GLY A 37 -17.53 -25.58 -0.29
CA GLY A 37 -17.03 -25.73 -1.65
C GLY A 37 -17.28 -24.48 -2.50
N ASP A 38 -16.22 -24.00 -3.16
CA ASP A 38 -16.14 -22.83 -4.07
C ASP A 38 -16.02 -21.43 -3.43
N VAL A 39 -15.93 -21.30 -2.10
CA VAL A 39 -15.67 -19.99 -1.46
C VAL A 39 -14.18 -19.63 -1.57
N ILE A 40 -13.87 -18.56 -2.28
CA ILE A 40 -12.54 -17.94 -2.32
C ILE A 40 -12.52 -16.79 -1.32
N ASP A 41 -11.68 -16.90 -0.30
CA ASP A 41 -11.46 -15.86 0.70
C ASP A 41 -9.99 -15.44 0.67
N TYR A 42 -9.71 -14.24 0.16
CA TYR A 42 -8.34 -13.75 -0.01
C TYR A 42 -7.64 -13.39 1.31
N ASN A 43 -8.38 -13.23 2.41
CA ASN A 43 -7.77 -13.05 3.73
C ASN A 43 -7.30 -14.39 4.31
N ILE A 44 -7.99 -15.49 3.99
CA ILE A 44 -7.64 -16.86 4.42
C ILE A 44 -6.69 -17.55 3.44
N GLN A 45 -6.75 -17.22 2.16
CA GLN A 45 -5.87 -17.73 1.11
C GLN A 45 -5.32 -16.58 0.25
N PRO A 46 -4.37 -15.78 0.77
CA PRO A 46 -3.83 -14.63 0.06
C PRO A 46 -3.17 -15.00 -1.27
N PRO A 47 -3.42 -14.29 -2.38
CA PRO A 47 -2.80 -14.65 -3.66
C PRO A 47 -1.28 -14.80 -3.56
N GLY A 48 -0.75 -15.96 -3.95
CA GLY A 48 0.68 -16.24 -3.92
C GLY A 48 1.27 -16.59 -2.55
N TYR A 49 0.47 -16.85 -1.50
CA TYR A 49 0.99 -17.21 -0.15
C TYR A 49 1.90 -18.45 -0.13
N SER A 50 1.83 -19.31 -1.15
CA SER A 50 2.67 -20.50 -1.33
C SER A 50 3.79 -20.34 -2.36
N SER A 51 3.98 -19.14 -2.92
CA SER A 51 5.03 -18.85 -3.91
C SER A 51 6.28 -18.28 -3.23
N VAL A 52 7.44 -18.84 -3.58
CA VAL A 52 8.75 -18.33 -3.14
C VAL A 52 9.06 -17.02 -3.87
N GLU A 53 8.66 -16.87 -5.12
CA GLU A 53 8.83 -15.65 -5.91
C GLU A 53 8.05 -14.49 -5.31
N MET A 54 6.81 -14.72 -4.86
CA MET A 54 6.01 -13.71 -4.18
C MET A 54 6.66 -13.30 -2.84
N MET A 55 7.17 -14.25 -2.06
CA MET A 55 7.89 -13.96 -0.83
C MET A 55 9.18 -13.16 -1.09
N LYS A 56 9.93 -13.48 -2.15
CA LYS A 56 11.11 -12.70 -2.55
C LYS A 56 10.74 -11.26 -2.90
N TYR A 57 9.67 -11.07 -3.67
CA TYR A 57 9.12 -9.75 -3.96
C TYR A 57 8.77 -8.99 -2.68
N SER A 58 8.07 -9.63 -1.73
CA SER A 58 7.75 -8.99 -0.44
C SER A 58 9.00 -8.63 0.37
N ILE A 59 10.07 -9.42 0.31
CA ILE A 59 11.33 -9.13 1.00
C ILE A 59 12.07 -7.95 0.35
N GLU A 60 12.01 -7.83 -0.97
CA GLU A 60 12.74 -6.80 -1.73
C GLU A 60 12.00 -5.44 -1.72
N GLU A 61 10.66 -5.47 -1.82
CA GLU A 61 9.86 -4.27 -2.06
C GLU A 61 9.07 -3.78 -0.83
N LEU A 62 8.91 -4.63 0.20
CA LEU A 62 8.16 -4.32 1.42
C LEU A 62 9.04 -4.54 2.66
N ASP A 63 8.52 -4.10 3.80
CA ASP A 63 9.15 -4.36 5.08
C ASP A 63 8.73 -5.74 5.60
N CYS A 64 9.48 -6.77 5.21
CA CYS A 64 9.30 -8.15 5.65
C CYS A 64 10.22 -8.49 6.83
N TYR A 65 9.65 -9.03 7.90
CA TYR A 65 10.38 -9.48 9.09
C TYR A 65 10.14 -10.98 9.35
N LYS A 66 11.20 -11.68 9.75
CA LYS A 66 11.13 -13.04 10.30
C LYS A 66 10.92 -12.99 11.81
N VAL A 67 10.03 -13.83 12.31
CA VAL A 67 9.80 -14.02 13.75
C VAL A 67 10.66 -15.18 14.25
N ILE A 68 11.52 -14.91 15.22
CA ILE A 68 12.50 -15.87 15.74
C ILE A 68 12.16 -16.19 17.19
N MET A 69 12.14 -17.48 17.51
CA MET A 69 11.97 -17.99 18.87
C MET A 69 13.02 -19.06 19.15
N ASP A 70 13.82 -18.86 20.20
CA ASP A 70 14.92 -19.76 20.58
C ASP A 70 15.86 -20.10 19.40
N GLY A 71 16.16 -19.09 18.57
CA GLY A 71 17.06 -19.21 17.40
C GLY A 71 16.44 -19.88 16.17
N LYS A 72 15.14 -20.16 16.18
CA LYS A 72 14.41 -20.75 15.03
C LYS A 72 13.41 -19.76 14.44
N ILE A 73 13.34 -19.68 13.12
CA ILE A 73 12.28 -18.95 12.42
C ILE A 73 10.97 -19.73 12.62
N ILE A 74 9.96 -19.05 13.18
CA ILE A 74 8.65 -19.62 13.49
C ILE A 74 7.49 -18.88 12.82
N GLY A 75 7.77 -17.89 11.98
CA GLY A 75 6.76 -17.06 11.35
C GLY A 75 7.35 -15.82 10.70
N GLY A 76 6.46 -14.93 10.26
CA GLY A 76 6.82 -13.66 9.68
C GLY A 76 5.73 -12.61 9.86
N ILE A 77 6.12 -11.35 9.65
CA ILE A 77 5.20 -10.22 9.55
C ILE A 77 5.66 -9.33 8.40
N ILE A 78 4.72 -8.93 7.54
CA ILE A 78 4.93 -8.06 6.40
C ILE A 78 4.16 -6.78 6.69
N VAL A 79 4.84 -5.65 6.59
CA VAL A 79 4.23 -4.33 6.77
C VAL A 79 4.56 -3.42 5.60
N THR A 80 3.66 -2.47 5.35
CA THR A 80 3.86 -1.37 4.42
C THR A 80 3.82 -0.06 5.19
N ILE A 81 4.90 0.71 5.12
CA ILE A 81 4.99 2.05 5.72
C ILE A 81 4.74 3.09 4.65
N SER A 82 3.74 3.95 4.87
CA SER A 82 3.43 5.08 4.01
C SER A 82 3.65 6.40 4.74
N GLY A 83 4.50 7.25 4.18
CA GLY A 83 4.83 8.53 4.82
C GLY A 83 5.56 8.35 6.15
N LYS A 84 5.26 9.21 7.15
CA LYS A 84 5.92 9.16 8.46
C LYS A 84 5.05 8.58 9.56
N SER A 85 3.74 8.60 9.41
CA SER A 85 2.79 8.31 10.49
C SER A 85 1.83 7.15 10.24
N TYR A 86 1.90 6.48 9.09
CA TYR A 86 0.99 5.39 8.76
C TYR A 86 1.72 4.10 8.38
N GLY A 87 1.25 3.00 8.97
CA GLY A 87 1.70 1.66 8.66
C GLY A 87 0.49 0.73 8.47
N ARG A 88 0.61 -0.19 7.53
CA ARG A 88 -0.33 -1.28 7.31
C ARG A 88 0.34 -2.59 7.69
N ILE A 89 -0.36 -3.44 8.44
CA ILE A 89 0.06 -4.84 8.64
C ILE A 89 -0.59 -5.64 7.53
N ASP A 90 0.19 -5.95 6.49
CA ASP A 90 -0.28 -6.69 5.32
C ASP A 90 -0.48 -8.17 5.65
N CYS A 91 0.42 -8.72 6.46
CA CYS A 91 0.34 -10.13 6.82
C CYS A 91 1.07 -10.39 8.14
N ILE A 92 0.47 -11.20 9.02
CA ILE A 92 1.16 -11.81 10.15
C ILE A 92 0.85 -13.31 10.15
N PHE A 93 1.89 -14.14 10.19
CA PHE A 93 1.76 -15.58 10.20
C PHE A 93 2.72 -16.21 11.20
N VAL A 94 2.22 -17.15 11.98
CA VAL A 94 2.99 -17.94 12.95
C VAL A 94 2.70 -19.40 12.67
N GLU A 95 3.75 -20.21 12.67
CA GLU A 95 3.67 -21.66 12.49
C GLU A 95 2.64 -22.25 13.48
N PRO A 96 1.70 -23.10 13.00
CA PRO A 96 0.53 -23.52 13.78
C PRO A 96 0.80 -24.08 15.17
N VAL A 97 1.87 -24.87 15.31
CA VAL A 97 2.25 -25.47 16.61
C VAL A 97 2.63 -24.45 17.69
N TYR A 98 2.87 -23.19 17.31
CA TYR A 98 3.18 -22.09 18.23
C TYR A 98 2.04 -21.09 18.41
N GLN A 99 0.92 -21.24 17.70
CA GLN A 99 -0.24 -20.37 17.83
C GLN A 99 -0.94 -20.52 19.19
N GLY A 100 -1.76 -19.53 19.57
CA GLY A 100 -2.47 -19.51 20.85
C GLY A 100 -1.60 -19.23 22.09
N LYS A 101 -0.29 -19.01 21.92
CA LYS A 101 0.68 -18.78 23.01
C LYS A 101 1.03 -17.29 23.24
N GLY A 102 0.26 -16.38 22.65
CA GLY A 102 0.49 -14.92 22.76
C GLY A 102 1.61 -14.35 21.87
N ILE A 103 2.19 -15.17 21.00
CA ILE A 103 3.29 -14.78 20.09
C ILE A 103 2.87 -13.62 19.18
N GLY A 104 1.72 -13.73 18.51
CA GLY A 104 1.22 -12.66 17.63
C GLY A 104 1.09 -11.32 18.35
N SER A 105 0.60 -11.31 19.60
CA SER A 105 0.50 -10.08 20.40
C SER A 105 1.87 -9.48 20.73
N HIS A 106 2.89 -10.32 20.91
CA HIS A 106 4.25 -9.85 21.15
C HIS A 106 4.87 -9.30 19.86
N VAL A 107 4.67 -9.97 18.72
CA VAL A 107 5.16 -9.55 17.40
C VAL A 107 4.58 -8.19 16.99
N ILE A 108 3.26 -7.98 17.15
CA ILE A 108 2.65 -6.66 16.85
C ILE A 108 3.31 -5.55 17.69
N LYS A 109 3.56 -5.79 18.98
CA LYS A 109 4.22 -4.78 19.83
C LYS A 109 5.65 -4.49 19.38
N LEU A 110 6.42 -5.52 19.02
CA LEU A 110 7.78 -5.33 18.50
C LEU A 110 7.78 -4.51 17.22
N ILE A 111 6.82 -4.73 16.32
CA ILE A 111 6.67 -3.90 15.11
C ILE A 111 6.27 -2.46 15.44
N GLU A 112 5.32 -2.26 16.35
CA GLU A 112 4.94 -0.91 16.80
C GLU A 112 6.11 -0.17 17.47
N GLU A 113 6.98 -0.89 18.19
CA GLU A 113 8.21 -0.38 18.81
C GLU A 113 9.33 -0.08 17.79
N GLU A 114 9.43 -0.87 16.70
CA GLU A 114 10.36 -0.62 15.60
C GLU A 114 10.01 0.69 14.87
N TYR A 115 8.72 0.98 14.71
CA TYR A 115 8.23 2.13 13.96
C TYR A 115 7.59 3.20 14.86
N LEU A 116 8.38 3.78 15.76
CA LEU A 116 7.94 4.80 16.73
C LEU A 116 7.39 6.09 16.10
N SER A 117 7.57 6.33 14.80
CA SER A 117 6.97 7.48 14.10
C SER A 117 5.52 7.24 13.70
N ILE A 118 5.10 5.97 13.61
CA ILE A 118 3.77 5.58 13.16
C ILE A 118 2.73 5.90 14.24
N ARG A 119 1.62 6.47 13.80
CA ARG A 119 0.50 6.95 14.61
C ARG A 119 -0.78 6.21 14.28
N ILE A 120 -0.87 5.63 13.10
CA ILE A 120 -2.02 4.88 12.64
C ILE A 120 -1.51 3.57 12.07
N TRP A 121 -1.99 2.49 12.66
CA TRP A 121 -1.84 1.15 12.11
C TRP A 121 -3.19 0.66 11.61
N ASP A 122 -3.23 0.08 10.42
CA ASP A 122 -4.42 -0.63 9.96
C ASP A 122 -4.10 -2.03 9.46
N LEU A 123 -5.17 -2.82 9.31
CA LEU A 123 -5.14 -4.19 8.83
C LEU A 123 -6.55 -4.63 8.44
N GLU A 124 -6.62 -5.75 7.74
CA GLU A 124 -7.86 -6.42 7.38
C GLU A 124 -7.80 -7.92 7.73
N THR A 125 -8.97 -8.53 7.87
CA THR A 125 -9.11 -9.98 8.10
C THR A 125 -10.48 -10.45 7.65
N SER A 126 -10.59 -11.75 7.33
CA SER A 126 -11.87 -12.40 7.00
C SER A 126 -12.86 -12.29 8.15
N SER A 127 -14.14 -12.09 7.83
CA SER A 127 -15.28 -12.16 8.78
C SER A 127 -15.42 -13.54 9.44
N ARG A 128 -14.82 -14.57 8.82
CA ARG A 128 -14.90 -15.97 9.28
C ARG A 128 -13.90 -16.28 10.38
N GLN A 129 -12.79 -15.55 10.46
CA GLN A 129 -11.71 -15.80 11.41
C GLN A 129 -11.99 -15.15 12.77
N ILE A 130 -12.96 -15.70 13.51
CA ILE A 130 -13.42 -15.16 14.81
C ILE A 130 -12.27 -14.91 15.80
N ASN A 131 -11.24 -15.76 15.78
CA ASN A 131 -10.07 -15.62 16.63
C ASN A 131 -9.26 -14.36 16.31
N ASN A 132 -9.16 -13.98 15.04
CA ASN A 132 -8.45 -12.78 14.60
C ASN A 132 -9.14 -11.52 15.09
N HIS A 133 -10.47 -11.46 15.04
CA HIS A 133 -11.23 -10.33 15.57
C HIS A 133 -10.92 -10.09 17.05
N HIS A 134 -11.00 -11.13 17.88
CA HIS A 134 -10.64 -11.03 19.30
C HIS A 134 -9.17 -10.65 19.52
N PHE A 135 -8.27 -11.16 18.67
CA PHE A 135 -6.85 -10.84 18.73
C PHE A 135 -6.59 -9.35 18.47
N TYR A 136 -7.18 -8.78 17.41
CA TYR A 136 -6.98 -7.37 17.04
C TYR A 136 -7.64 -6.41 18.03
N GLU A 137 -8.86 -6.70 18.49
CA GLU A 137 -9.54 -5.92 19.53
C GLU A 137 -8.73 -5.89 20.83
N LYS A 138 -8.18 -7.03 21.25
CA LYS A 138 -7.29 -7.12 22.41
C LYS A 138 -6.02 -6.29 22.24
N MET A 139 -5.53 -6.13 21.01
CA MET A 139 -4.35 -5.31 20.69
C MET A 139 -4.66 -3.81 20.63
N GLY A 140 -5.93 -3.41 20.79
CA GLY A 140 -6.37 -2.02 20.77
C GLY A 140 -6.74 -1.51 19.38
N TYR A 141 -6.97 -2.41 18.42
CA TYR A 141 -7.52 -2.03 17.13
C TYR A 141 -9.05 -1.92 17.20
N GLU A 142 -9.57 -0.89 16.57
CA GLU A 142 -10.99 -0.60 16.47
C GLU A 142 -11.49 -0.86 15.05
N ILE A 143 -12.72 -1.35 14.92
CA ILE A 143 -13.30 -1.67 13.62
C ILE A 143 -13.76 -0.39 12.93
N ILE A 144 -13.33 -0.18 11.69
CA ILE A 144 -13.72 0.96 10.86
C ILE A 144 -14.61 0.57 9.67
N PHE A 145 -14.57 -0.70 9.26
CA PHE A 145 -15.36 -1.24 8.16
C PHE A 145 -15.72 -2.71 8.43
N ARG A 146 -16.92 -3.11 8.00
CA ARG A 146 -17.44 -4.48 8.12
C ARG A 146 -18.27 -4.81 6.87
N SER A 147 -18.02 -5.97 6.29
CA SER A 147 -18.87 -6.59 5.27
C SER A 147 -19.21 -8.02 5.67
N GLU A 148 -19.92 -8.74 4.81
CA GLU A 148 -20.17 -10.18 5.00
C GLU A 148 -18.88 -11.01 4.91
N ASP A 149 -17.86 -10.51 4.19
CA ASP A 149 -16.63 -11.25 3.88
C ASP A 149 -15.41 -10.77 4.68
N GLU A 150 -15.34 -9.48 5.04
CA GLU A 150 -14.12 -8.91 5.66
C GLU A 150 -14.38 -7.77 6.65
N TYR A 151 -13.40 -7.56 7.51
CA TYR A 151 -13.38 -6.50 8.52
C TYR A 151 -12.06 -5.74 8.42
N CYS A 152 -12.15 -4.41 8.40
CA CYS A 152 -10.97 -3.55 8.47
C CYS A 152 -10.87 -2.91 9.86
N TYR A 153 -9.65 -2.87 10.37
CA TYR A 153 -9.30 -2.46 11.71
C TYR A 153 -8.28 -1.34 11.68
N VAL A 154 -8.37 -0.42 12.65
CA VAL A 154 -7.39 0.65 12.84
C VAL A 154 -7.04 0.80 14.31
N LYS A 155 -5.76 0.95 14.61
CA LYS A 155 -5.24 1.38 15.91
C LYS A 155 -4.58 2.74 15.77
N ARG A 156 -4.88 3.64 16.72
CA ARG A 156 -4.34 5.00 16.75
C ARG A 156 -3.43 5.16 17.96
N ILE A 157 -2.17 5.46 17.73
CA ILE A 157 -1.17 5.70 18.77
C ILE A 157 -1.16 7.21 19.07
N THR A 158 -1.67 7.58 20.24
CA THR A 158 -1.61 8.96 20.74
C THR A 158 -0.18 9.27 21.19
N VAL A 159 0.45 10.28 20.60
CA VAL A 159 1.76 10.77 21.02
C VAL A 159 1.63 12.23 21.43
N GLU A 160 2.01 12.55 22.67
CA GLU A 160 1.69 13.82 23.34
C GLU A 160 2.34 15.08 22.75
N SER A 161 3.12 15.05 21.66
CA SER A 161 3.94 16.24 21.32
C SER A 161 4.44 16.42 19.88
N ALA A 162 3.66 16.14 18.84
CA ALA A 162 3.97 16.71 17.52
C ALA A 162 2.84 17.62 17.07
N LYS A 163 3.11 18.92 16.87
CA LYS A 163 2.18 19.84 16.20
C LYS A 163 1.86 19.26 14.81
N GLU A 164 0.63 18.78 14.66
CA GLU A 164 0.17 17.96 13.54
C GLU A 164 -0.26 18.82 12.34
N ASN A 165 0.20 18.48 11.13
CA ASN A 165 -0.52 18.72 9.88
C ASN A 165 -1.17 17.39 9.40
N LEU A 166 -1.67 16.58 10.33
CA LEU A 166 -2.35 15.32 10.03
C LEU A 166 -3.86 15.56 9.94
N ILE A 167 -4.44 15.26 8.78
CA ILE A 167 -5.88 15.33 8.54
C ILE A 167 -6.37 13.91 8.30
N LYS A 168 -7.26 13.42 9.17
CA LYS A 168 -7.73 12.04 9.14
C LYS A 168 -9.25 11.92 9.19
N ASN A 169 -9.81 10.92 8.50
CA ASN A 169 -11.23 10.55 8.53
C ASN A 169 -12.19 11.72 8.29
N ASN A 170 -11.94 12.52 7.26
CA ASN A 170 -12.70 13.74 7.02
C ASN A 170 -13.32 13.75 5.62
N ASP A 171 -14.57 14.19 5.52
CA ASP A 171 -15.21 14.48 4.24
C ASP A 171 -14.95 15.93 3.87
N MET A 172 -13.94 16.13 3.02
CA MET A 172 -13.48 17.42 2.51
C MET A 172 -13.74 17.55 1.02
N LYS A 173 -14.77 16.89 0.50
CA LYS A 173 -15.15 16.99 -0.92
C LYS A 173 -15.43 18.43 -1.34
N ASN A 174 -15.16 18.74 -2.60
CA ASN A 174 -15.33 20.06 -3.21
C ASN A 174 -14.45 21.17 -2.59
N SER A 175 -13.43 20.82 -1.81
CA SER A 175 -12.54 21.81 -1.17
C SER A 175 -11.70 22.57 -2.19
N GLN A 176 -11.43 23.84 -1.92
CA GLN A 176 -10.59 24.71 -2.75
C GLN A 176 -9.34 25.11 -1.98
N TYR A 177 -8.17 24.73 -2.49
CA TYR A 177 -6.85 25.00 -1.92
C TYR A 177 -6.06 25.89 -2.87
N GLU A 178 -6.30 27.19 -2.78
CA GLU A 178 -5.64 28.19 -3.61
C GLU A 178 -4.50 28.86 -2.83
N ASN A 179 -3.28 28.81 -3.37
CA ASN A 179 -2.07 29.42 -2.78
C ASN A 179 -1.81 29.02 -1.32
N CYS A 180 -2.19 27.80 -0.95
CA CYS A 180 -2.02 27.27 0.39
C CYS A 180 -0.60 26.68 0.57
N ASN A 181 -0.07 26.74 1.79
CA ASN A 181 1.10 25.94 2.16
C ASN A 181 0.62 24.66 2.87
N LEU A 182 0.64 23.55 2.15
CA LEU A 182 0.29 22.22 2.63
C LEU A 182 1.52 21.29 2.62
N ALA A 183 2.73 21.86 2.66
CA ALA A 183 3.95 21.07 2.71
C ALA A 183 4.01 20.26 4.01
N ASN A 184 4.42 19.01 3.90
CA ASN A 184 4.46 18.05 5.02
C ASN A 184 3.09 17.77 5.67
N THR A 185 1.99 18.03 4.95
CA THR A 185 0.64 17.62 5.39
C THR A 185 0.43 16.14 5.07
N GLU A 186 -0.20 15.43 6.00
CA GLU A 186 -0.54 14.02 5.83
C GLU A 186 -2.07 13.86 5.82
N TYR A 187 -2.59 13.26 4.75
CA TYR A 187 -4.01 12.93 4.61
C TYR A 187 -4.19 11.42 4.71
N TYR A 188 -5.05 10.98 5.62
CA TYR A 188 -5.37 9.56 5.78
C TYR A 188 -6.88 9.34 5.85
N GLN A 189 -7.43 8.50 4.96
CA GLN A 189 -8.89 8.26 4.89
C GLN A 189 -9.71 9.55 4.74
N VAL A 190 -9.21 10.47 3.93
CA VAL A 190 -9.89 11.74 3.63
C VAL A 190 -10.53 11.68 2.26
N ASN A 191 -11.79 12.09 2.19
CA ASN A 191 -12.47 12.28 0.92
C ASN A 191 -12.21 13.69 0.40
N LEU A 192 -11.41 13.79 -0.64
CA LEU A 192 -11.07 15.01 -1.37
C LEU A 192 -11.74 15.05 -2.74
N LYS A 193 -12.74 14.21 -3.02
CA LYS A 193 -13.43 14.16 -4.32
C LYS A 193 -13.85 15.56 -4.78
N ASN A 194 -13.67 15.86 -6.06
CA ASN A 194 -13.99 17.16 -6.68
C ASN A 194 -13.22 18.36 -6.10
N SER A 195 -12.10 18.15 -5.42
CA SER A 195 -11.32 19.27 -4.87
C SER A 195 -10.39 19.91 -5.91
N SER A 196 -9.99 21.15 -5.65
CA SER A 196 -9.07 21.90 -6.48
C SER A 196 -7.85 22.34 -5.68
N PHE A 197 -6.66 22.09 -6.24
CA PHE A 197 -5.39 22.55 -5.70
C PHE A 197 -4.75 23.45 -6.77
N VAL A 198 -4.57 24.73 -6.48
CA VAL A 198 -4.05 25.71 -7.45
C VAL A 198 -2.98 26.57 -6.80
N GLY A 199 -1.77 26.57 -7.36
CA GLY A 199 -0.67 27.40 -6.86
C GLY A 199 -0.22 27.08 -5.43
N SER A 200 -0.64 25.94 -4.89
CA SER A 200 -0.35 25.53 -3.52
C SER A 200 0.98 24.77 -3.44
N ASN A 201 1.72 24.97 -2.35
CA ASN A 201 2.91 24.19 -2.03
C ASN A 201 2.48 22.87 -1.36
N ILE A 202 2.71 21.74 -2.03
CA ILE A 202 2.39 20.40 -1.51
C ILE A 202 3.60 19.47 -1.50
N MET A 203 4.81 20.05 -1.44
CA MET A 203 6.04 19.27 -1.32
C MET A 203 6.00 18.39 -0.06
N HIS A 204 6.43 17.14 -0.19
CA HIS A 204 6.44 16.14 0.91
C HIS A 204 5.05 15.89 1.52
N MET A 205 3.99 16.11 0.75
CA MET A 205 2.65 15.73 1.15
C MET A 205 2.48 14.21 1.00
N ASN A 206 1.87 13.59 2.00
CA ASN A 206 1.54 12.17 1.95
C ASN A 206 0.01 12.02 1.92
N MET A 207 -0.50 11.22 0.99
CA MET A 207 -1.91 10.80 1.01
C MET A 207 -2.02 9.29 0.93
N SER A 208 -2.78 8.69 1.84
CA SER A 208 -3.05 7.25 1.86
C SER A 208 -4.52 6.95 2.16
N ASN A 209 -5.08 5.97 1.46
CA ASN A 209 -6.50 5.61 1.54
C ASN A 209 -7.43 6.81 1.26
N CYS A 210 -7.05 7.71 0.37
CA CYS A 210 -7.80 8.93 0.07
C CYS A 210 -8.59 8.82 -1.24
N ASN A 211 -9.82 9.34 -1.24
CA ASN A 211 -10.57 9.54 -2.48
C ASN A 211 -10.23 10.92 -3.04
N VAL A 212 -9.41 10.97 -4.07
CA VAL A 212 -9.04 12.21 -4.78
C VAL A 212 -9.67 12.26 -6.18
N SER A 213 -10.68 11.44 -6.46
CA SER A 213 -11.33 11.36 -7.76
C SER A 213 -11.89 12.72 -8.21
N GLN A 214 -11.84 12.96 -9.52
CA GLN A 214 -12.33 14.18 -10.16
C GLN A 214 -11.67 15.47 -9.67
N SER A 215 -10.53 15.37 -8.96
CA SER A 215 -9.82 16.52 -8.42
C SER A 215 -8.88 17.13 -9.46
N LYS A 216 -8.58 18.42 -9.29
CA LYS A 216 -7.73 19.20 -10.20
C LYS A 216 -6.49 19.69 -9.48
N PHE A 217 -5.33 19.42 -10.05
CA PHE A 217 -4.03 19.87 -9.57
C PHE A 217 -3.40 20.76 -10.65
N ARG A 218 -3.26 22.06 -10.38
CA ARG A 218 -2.74 23.03 -11.35
C ARG A 218 -1.63 23.91 -10.78
N ASN A 219 -0.51 24.01 -11.51
CA ASN A 219 0.63 24.83 -11.12
C ASN A 219 1.16 24.44 -9.73
N ILE A 220 1.56 23.18 -9.62
CA ILE A 220 1.95 22.58 -8.33
C ILE A 220 3.32 21.92 -8.43
N ASN A 221 4.07 21.99 -7.33
CA ASN A 221 5.26 21.18 -7.12
C ASN A 221 4.91 19.94 -6.29
N LEU A 222 4.94 18.76 -6.94
CA LEU A 222 4.68 17.46 -6.32
C LEU A 222 5.96 16.71 -5.95
N LYS A 223 7.15 17.28 -6.17
CA LYS A 223 8.42 16.57 -5.97
C LYS A 223 8.51 15.94 -4.57
N SER A 224 8.97 14.69 -4.54
CA SER A 224 9.20 13.92 -3.32
C SER A 224 7.96 13.78 -2.41
N SER A 225 6.77 13.70 -3.03
CA SER A 225 5.52 13.35 -2.37
C SER A 225 5.15 11.88 -2.63
N LEU A 226 4.44 11.26 -1.68
CA LEU A 226 4.06 9.85 -1.73
C LEU A 226 2.54 9.70 -1.72
N TYR A 227 2.04 8.89 -2.65
CA TYR A 227 0.62 8.67 -2.89
C TYR A 227 0.35 7.18 -2.98
N ALA A 228 -0.33 6.63 -1.98
CA ALA A 228 -0.63 5.20 -1.89
C ALA A 228 -2.15 4.97 -1.76
N ASP A 229 -2.66 3.89 -2.35
CA ASP A 229 -4.05 3.44 -2.17
C ASP A 229 -5.09 4.53 -2.50
N LEU A 230 -4.85 5.26 -3.59
CA LEU A 230 -5.72 6.36 -4.00
C LEU A 230 -6.76 5.92 -5.03
N ASN A 231 -7.90 6.61 -5.02
CA ASN A 231 -8.78 6.67 -6.18
C ASN A 231 -8.52 7.97 -6.96
N LEU A 232 -7.85 7.86 -8.11
CA LEU A 232 -7.51 8.98 -9.01
C LEU A 232 -8.46 9.13 -10.22
N SER A 233 -9.62 8.44 -10.21
CA SER A 233 -10.55 8.44 -11.35
C SER A 233 -10.91 9.85 -11.82
N GLY A 234 -10.64 10.14 -13.09
CA GLY A 234 -10.95 11.43 -13.72
C GLY A 234 -10.18 12.64 -13.17
N SER A 235 -9.14 12.42 -12.37
CA SER A 235 -8.29 13.49 -11.85
C SER A 235 -7.39 14.08 -12.93
N LYS A 236 -7.14 15.39 -12.84
CA LYS A 236 -6.40 16.16 -13.84
C LYS A 236 -5.20 16.87 -13.23
N PHE A 237 -4.03 16.63 -13.79
CA PHE A 237 -2.78 17.28 -13.41
C PHE A 237 -2.33 18.18 -14.57
N SER A 238 -2.09 19.46 -14.30
CA SER A 238 -1.69 20.42 -15.33
C SER A 238 -0.60 21.36 -14.82
N PHE A 239 0.51 21.48 -15.54
CA PHE A 239 1.68 22.28 -15.10
C PHE A 239 2.19 21.81 -13.73
N VAL A 240 2.42 20.50 -13.60
CA VAL A 240 2.87 19.88 -12.35
C VAL A 240 4.25 19.27 -12.55
N THR A 241 5.12 19.40 -11.55
CA THR A 241 6.42 18.72 -11.54
C THR A 241 6.31 17.41 -10.77
N LEU A 242 6.56 16.29 -11.45
CA LEU A 242 6.37 14.92 -10.92
C LEU A 242 7.68 14.16 -10.69
N GLY A 243 8.84 14.80 -10.89
CA GLY A 243 10.13 14.17 -10.67
C GLY A 243 10.26 13.57 -9.26
N GLY A 244 10.47 12.26 -9.18
CA GLY A 244 10.60 11.50 -7.93
C GLY A 244 9.29 11.29 -7.16
N VAL A 245 8.12 11.44 -7.80
CA VAL A 245 6.82 11.08 -7.20
C VAL A 245 6.58 9.58 -7.31
N HIS A 246 6.06 8.99 -6.23
CA HIS A 246 5.67 7.58 -6.21
C HIS A 246 4.15 7.46 -6.05
N PHE A 247 3.51 6.89 -7.06
CA PHE A 247 2.13 6.39 -6.99
C PHE A 247 2.20 4.87 -6.81
N LYS A 248 1.74 4.36 -5.66
CA LYS A 248 1.71 2.93 -5.33
C LYS A 248 0.26 2.48 -5.12
N ASP A 249 -0.07 1.27 -5.60
CA ASP A 249 -1.37 0.61 -5.38
C ASP A 249 -2.61 1.51 -5.62
N THR A 250 -2.50 2.37 -6.64
CA THR A 250 -3.49 3.40 -6.94
C THR A 250 -4.41 2.94 -8.08
N SER A 251 -5.71 3.24 -8.00
CA SER A 251 -6.72 2.81 -8.98
C SER A 251 -7.52 3.96 -9.59
N LEU A 252 -8.21 3.68 -10.71
CA LEU A 252 -9.20 4.57 -11.31
C LEU A 252 -10.63 4.28 -10.82
N GLY A 253 -10.80 3.50 -9.75
CA GLY A 253 -12.10 3.08 -9.22
C GLY A 253 -12.99 2.36 -10.23
N GLU A 254 -14.27 2.16 -9.89
CA GLU A 254 -15.26 1.48 -10.74
C GLU A 254 -15.58 2.27 -12.02
N ASP A 255 -15.61 3.60 -11.93
CA ASP A 255 -15.94 4.50 -13.05
C ASP A 255 -14.85 4.54 -14.14
N LYS A 256 -13.61 4.12 -13.82
CA LYS A 256 -12.44 4.04 -14.71
C LYS A 256 -12.20 5.27 -15.60
N HIS A 257 -12.57 6.46 -15.14
CA HIS A 257 -12.33 7.67 -15.92
C HIS A 257 -10.83 7.92 -16.02
N PRO A 258 -10.28 8.13 -17.23
CA PRO A 258 -8.84 8.24 -17.42
C PRO A 258 -8.28 9.43 -16.64
N ILE A 259 -7.13 9.19 -15.99
CA ILE A 259 -6.27 10.23 -15.43
C ILE A 259 -5.58 10.98 -16.57
N SER A 260 -5.34 12.28 -16.42
CA SER A 260 -4.57 13.06 -17.41
C SER A 260 -3.46 13.90 -16.80
N PHE A 261 -2.31 13.86 -17.48
CA PHE A 261 -1.13 14.67 -17.18
C PHE A 261 -0.87 15.59 -18.38
N ASN A 262 -1.12 16.89 -18.22
CA ASN A 262 -0.90 17.87 -19.29
C ASN A 262 0.24 18.82 -18.92
N ARG A 263 1.25 18.93 -19.80
CA ARG A 263 2.43 19.80 -19.58
C ARG A 263 3.11 19.51 -18.24
N CYS A 264 3.35 18.22 -17.96
CA CYS A 264 4.04 17.76 -16.78
C CYS A 264 5.45 17.29 -17.16
N ASP A 265 6.38 17.41 -16.23
CA ASP A 265 7.72 16.84 -16.35
C ASP A 265 7.75 15.47 -15.66
N LEU A 266 8.02 14.44 -16.46
CA LEU A 266 8.07 13.02 -16.09
C LEU A 266 9.46 12.41 -16.33
N GLU A 267 10.50 13.21 -16.54
CA GLU A 267 11.85 12.70 -16.77
C GLU A 267 12.30 11.73 -15.66
N GLY A 268 12.84 10.57 -16.06
CA GLY A 268 13.31 9.52 -15.14
C GLY A 268 12.21 8.71 -14.45
N SER A 269 10.93 8.95 -14.75
CA SER A 269 9.82 8.21 -14.14
C SER A 269 9.70 6.79 -14.72
N THR A 270 9.19 5.86 -13.92
CA THR A 270 8.92 4.48 -14.34
C THR A 270 7.46 4.15 -14.11
N ILE A 271 6.83 3.46 -15.06
CA ILE A 271 5.53 2.83 -14.89
C ILE A 271 5.73 1.32 -15.07
N SER A 272 5.53 0.57 -14.00
CA SER A 272 5.74 -0.89 -13.95
C SER A 272 4.51 -1.60 -13.41
N ASN A 273 4.33 -2.87 -13.79
CA ASN A 273 3.24 -3.74 -13.29
C ASN A 273 1.84 -3.09 -13.34
N SER A 274 1.58 -2.27 -14.37
CA SER A 274 0.38 -1.46 -14.48
C SER A 274 -0.42 -1.81 -15.74
N ASN A 275 -1.74 -1.69 -15.68
CA ASN A 275 -2.58 -1.76 -16.87
C ASN A 275 -2.55 -0.42 -17.62
N LEU A 276 -2.05 -0.42 -18.87
CA LEU A 276 -1.92 0.76 -19.73
C LEU A 276 -2.92 0.76 -20.90
N GLU A 277 -3.98 -0.05 -20.82
CA GLU A 277 -5.03 -0.09 -21.85
C GLU A 277 -5.62 1.31 -22.10
N ASN A 278 -5.73 1.68 -23.37
CA ASN A 278 -6.22 2.99 -23.83
C ASN A 278 -5.40 4.21 -23.35
N MET A 279 -4.16 4.01 -22.89
CA MET A 279 -3.25 5.11 -22.60
C MET A 279 -2.69 5.70 -23.90
N GLU A 280 -2.76 7.02 -24.03
CA GLU A 280 -2.22 7.77 -25.17
C GLU A 280 -1.05 8.66 -24.74
N ILE A 281 0.02 8.67 -25.54
CA ILE A 281 1.15 9.58 -25.39
C ILE A 281 1.17 10.48 -26.61
N GLU A 282 0.70 11.72 -26.46
CA GLU A 282 0.56 12.68 -27.55
C GLU A 282 1.32 13.96 -27.26
N ASN A 283 2.00 14.50 -28.27
CA ASN A 283 2.72 15.78 -28.18
C ASN A 283 3.72 15.84 -27.01
N CYS A 284 4.34 14.70 -26.69
CA CYS A 284 5.39 14.59 -25.68
C CYS A 284 6.77 14.49 -26.33
N ASP A 285 7.80 14.97 -25.63
CA ASP A 285 9.16 14.52 -25.92
C ASP A 285 9.31 13.10 -25.39
N ILE A 286 9.46 12.15 -26.31
CA ILE A 286 9.57 10.72 -26.02
C ILE A 286 11.02 10.22 -26.09
N THR A 287 11.99 11.13 -26.27
CA THR A 287 13.41 10.77 -26.41
C THR A 287 13.90 9.99 -25.19
N GLY A 288 14.51 8.82 -25.42
CA GLY A 288 15.04 7.95 -24.38
C GLY A 288 13.98 7.11 -23.64
N MET A 289 12.68 7.25 -23.97
CA MET A 289 11.61 6.42 -23.43
C MET A 289 11.80 4.94 -23.83
N LYS A 290 11.45 4.03 -22.93
CA LYS A 290 11.48 2.58 -23.19
C LYS A 290 10.13 1.92 -22.95
N ILE A 291 9.76 0.97 -23.81
CA ILE A 291 8.64 0.04 -23.60
C ILE A 291 9.22 -1.35 -23.44
N ASN A 292 9.01 -2.00 -22.29
CA ASN A 292 9.59 -3.30 -21.96
C ASN A 292 11.11 -3.35 -22.18
N GLY A 293 11.81 -2.28 -21.82
CA GLY A 293 13.26 -2.14 -21.99
C GLY A 293 13.72 -1.77 -23.40
N ILE A 294 12.81 -1.73 -24.39
CA ILE A 294 13.13 -1.41 -25.79
C ILE A 294 12.99 0.10 -26.00
N PRO A 295 14.02 0.80 -26.51
CA PRO A 295 13.92 2.22 -26.86
C PRO A 295 12.80 2.49 -27.86
N ILE A 296 12.00 3.53 -27.62
CA ILE A 296 10.85 3.88 -28.45
C ILE A 296 11.27 4.23 -29.88
N GLU A 297 12.47 4.80 -30.05
CA GLU A 297 13.04 5.17 -31.35
C GLU A 297 13.19 3.94 -32.24
N ASN A 298 13.63 2.80 -31.66
CA ASN A 298 13.78 1.55 -32.40
C ASN A 298 12.42 0.99 -32.85
N LEU A 299 11.39 1.12 -32.02
CA LEU A 299 10.03 0.68 -32.33
C LEU A 299 9.42 1.52 -33.46
N LEU A 300 9.59 2.85 -33.39
CA LEU A 300 9.11 3.78 -34.42
C LEU A 300 9.86 3.59 -35.74
N GLU A 301 11.17 3.37 -35.70
CA GLU A 301 11.96 3.07 -36.90
C GLU A 301 11.46 1.80 -37.60
N LEU A 302 11.20 0.73 -36.83
CA LEU A 302 10.67 -0.51 -37.37
C LEU A 302 9.27 -0.31 -37.98
N TYR A 303 8.38 0.39 -37.28
CA TYR A 303 7.04 0.70 -37.80
C TYR A 303 7.11 1.47 -39.12
N ASN A 304 7.98 2.49 -39.20
CA ASN A 304 8.16 3.28 -40.41
C ASN A 304 8.71 2.46 -41.57
N LYS A 305 9.61 1.49 -41.32
CA LYS A 305 10.12 0.54 -42.35
C LYS A 305 9.06 -0.43 -42.86
N VAL A 306 8.12 -0.85 -42.01
CA VAL A 306 7.03 -1.76 -42.40
C VAL A 306 5.90 -1.02 -43.11
N LYS A 307 5.70 0.26 -42.79
CA LYS A 307 4.68 1.12 -43.39
C LYS A 307 5.09 1.70 -44.75
N SER A 308 6.39 1.87 -44.99
CA SER A 308 6.98 2.30 -46.28
C SER A 308 7.02 1.17 -47.29
#